data_AF-A0A2H0YY65-F1
#
_entry.id   AF-A0A2H0YY65-F1
#
_cell.length_a   1.000
_cell.length_b   1.000
_cell.length_c   1.000
_cell.angle_alpha   90.00
_cell.angle_beta   90.00
_cell.angle_gamma   90.00
#
_symmetry.space_group_name_H-M   'P 1'
#
loop_
_entity.id
_entity.type
_entity.pdbx_description
1 polymer ?
#
loop_
_entity_poly.entity_id
_entity_poly.type
_entity_poly.pdbx_seq_one_letter_code
_entity_poly.pdbx_strand_id
1 'polypeptide(L)' 'MASWLASPTHRANILDPDFKEMGVAVAFGKFNNRDTILIVQHFGAPSTEVGE' A
#
# COMPACT_ATOMS: atom_id res chain seq x y z
N MET A 1 -7.14 -7.94 -4.47
CA MET A 1 -6.37 -7.21 -5.49
C MET A 1 -7.25 -6.66 -6.62
N ALA A 2 -8.23 -7.41 -7.15
CA ALA A 2 -9.12 -6.94 -8.23
C ALA A 2 -9.74 -5.55 -7.97
N SER A 3 -10.28 -5.30 -6.77
CA SER A 3 -10.91 -4.01 -6.44
C SER A 3 -9.94 -2.83 -6.39
N TRP A 4 -8.68 -3.05 -5.99
CA TRP A 4 -7.64 -2.02 -6.01
C TRP A 4 -7.20 -1.72 -7.43
N LEU A 5 -7.01 -2.75 -8.27
CA LEU A 5 -6.68 -2.55 -9.69
C LEU A 5 -7.82 -1.90 -10.48
N ALA A 6 -9.07 -2.10 -10.08
CA ALA A 6 -10.22 -1.44 -10.69
C ALA A 6 -10.35 0.05 -10.28
N SER A 7 -9.71 0.48 -9.20
CA SER A 7 -9.73 1.87 -8.74
C SER A 7 -8.56 2.66 -9.36
N PRO A 8 -8.81 3.76 -10.08
CA PRO A 8 -7.76 4.49 -10.80
C PRO A 8 -6.60 4.96 -9.91
N THR A 9 -6.89 5.49 -8.72
CA THR A 9 -5.87 6.04 -7.81
C THR A 9 -5.05 4.95 -7.13
N HIS A 10 -5.67 3.84 -6.73
CA HIS A 10 -4.93 2.70 -6.18
C HIS A 10 -4.07 2.03 -7.25
N ARG A 11 -4.61 1.85 -8.46
CA ARG A 11 -3.86 1.30 -9.60
C ARG A 11 -2.65 2.16 -9.94
N ALA A 12 -2.77 3.49 -9.87
CA ALA A 12 -1.66 4.41 -10.10
C ALA A 12 -0.49 4.10 -9.14
N ASN A 13 -0.75 4.02 -7.82
CA ASN A 13 0.29 3.69 -6.85
C ASN A 13 0.88 2.27 -7.06
N ILE A 14 0.04 1.27 -7.36
CA ILE A 14 0.47 -0.13 -7.53
C ILE A 14 1.38 -0.31 -8.74
N LEU A 15 1.16 0.44 -9.82
CA LEU A 15 1.90 0.31 -11.09
C LEU A 15 2.98 1.39 -11.26
N ASP A 16 3.16 2.27 -10.27
CA ASP A 16 4.15 3.32 -10.33
C ASP A 16 5.57 2.72 -10.32
N PRO A 17 6.36 2.90 -11.39
CA PRO A 17 7.70 2.33 -11.45
C PRO A 17 8.68 3.02 -10.49
N ASP A 18 8.36 4.18 -9.92
CA ASP A 18 9.27 4.92 -9.04
C ASP A 18 9.36 4.29 -7.64
N PHE A 19 8.33 3.57 -7.20
CA PHE A 19 8.38 2.79 -5.98
C PHE A 19 9.22 1.51 -6.17
N LYS A 20 10.17 1.29 -5.26
CA LYS A 20 11.11 0.15 -5.29
C LYS A 20 10.87 -0.85 -4.15
N GLU A 21 10.14 -0.43 -3.14
CA GLU A 21 9.84 -1.23 -1.96
C GLU A 21 8.34 -1.21 -1.65
N MET A 22 7.86 -2.26 -1.00
CA MET A 22 6.51 -2.29 -0.46
C MET A 22 6.43 -3.03 0.87
N GLY A 23 5.59 -2.52 1.76
CA GLY A 23 5.19 -3.17 3.01
C GLY A 23 3.69 -3.43 3.04
N VAL A 24 3.27 -4.52 3.68
CA VAL A 24 1.85 -4.85 3.86
C VAL A 24 1.57 -5.10 5.34
N ALA A 25 0.49 -4.51 5.83
CA ALA A 25 -0.03 -4.76 7.16
C ALA A 25 -1.50 -5.18 7.09
N VAL A 26 -1.88 -6.12 7.96
CA VAL A 26 -3.25 -6.59 8.12
C VAL A 26 -3.65 -6.47 9.58
N ALA A 27 -4.79 -5.82 9.83
CA ALA A 27 -5.35 -5.68 11.16
C ALA A 27 -6.80 -6.18 11.18
N PHE A 28 -7.17 -6.86 12.26
CA PHE A 28 -8.52 -7.32 12.53
C PHE A 28 -9.07 -6.53 13.70
N GLY A 29 -10.30 -6.01 13.59
CA GLY A 29 -10.92 -5.32 14.71
C GLY A 29 -12.21 -4.63 14.33
N LYS A 30 -12.72 -3.80 15.24
CA LYS A 30 -13.91 -2.98 14.99
C LYS A 30 -13.52 -1.66 14.34
N PHE A 31 -14.03 -1.42 13.14
CA PHE A 31 -13.97 -0.12 12.47
C PHE A 31 -15.40 0.37 12.23
N ASN A 32 -15.74 1.59 12.65
CA ASN A 32 -17.11 2.11 12.62
C ASN A 32 -18.14 1.13 13.21
N ASN A 33 -17.79 0.53 14.36
CA ASN A 33 -18.59 -0.46 15.09
C ASN A 33 -18.92 -1.76 14.31
N ARG A 34 -18.18 -2.06 13.24
CA ARG A 34 -18.31 -3.29 12.45
C ARG A 34 -17.00 -4.07 12.46
N ASP A 35 -17.09 -5.39 12.58
CA ASP A 35 -15.93 -6.26 12.46
C ASP A 35 -15.37 -6.12 11.03
N THR A 36 -14.10 -5.75 10.96
CA THR A 36 -13.46 -5.31 9.73
C THR A 36 -12.03 -5.86 9.69
N ILE A 37 -11.64 -6.31 8.50
CA ILE A 37 -10.24 -6.59 8.17
C ILE A 37 -9.73 -5.36 7.42
N LEU A 38 -8.78 -4.64 8.02
CA LEU A 38 -8.13 -3.51 7.39
C LEU A 38 -6.80 -3.97 6.81
N ILE A 39 -6.59 -3.69 5.51
CA ILE A 39 -5.37 -4.03 4.81
C ILE A 39 -4.74 -2.73 4.32
N VAL A 40 -3.47 -2.53 4.65
CA VAL A 40 -2.69 -1.37 4.23
C VAL A 40 -1.50 -1.85 3.40
N GLN A 41 -1.28 -1.20 2.26
CA GLN A 41 -0.09 -1.37 1.43
C GLN A 41 0.65 -0.03 1.40
N HIS A 42 1.88 -0.02 1.86
CA HIS A 42 2.76 1.14 1.81
C HIS A 42 3.80 0.93 0.72
N PHE A 43 4.06 1.97 -0.09
CA PHE A 43 5.06 1.94 -1.15
C PHE A 43 6.20 2.90 -0.81
N GLY A 44 7.44 2.47 -1.05
CA GLY A 44 8.64 3.22 -0.73
C GLY A 44 9.49 3.46 -1.98
N ALA A 45 10.05 4.66 -2.08
CA ALA A 45 11.09 5.02 -3.03
C ALA A 45 12.32 5.45 -2.22
N PRO A 46 13.25 4.52 -1.92
CA PRO A 46 14.44 4.84 -1.14
C PRO A 46 15.24 5.94 -1.82
N SER A 47 15.73 6.89 -1.03
CA SER A 47 16.75 7.84 -1.46
C SER A 47 17.96 7.05 -1.96
N THR A 48 18.61 7.51 -3.03
CA THR A 48 19.95 7.02 -3.35
C THR A 48 20.83 7.21 -2.14
N GLU A 49 21.35 6.12 -1.59
CA GLU A 49 22.32 6.12 -0.52
C GLU A 49 23.47 7.06 -0.90
N VAL A 50 23.67 8.13 -0.13
CA VAL A 50 24.88 8.94 -0.25
C VAL A 50 25.96 8.10 0.43
N GLY A 51 26.74 7.38 -0.37
CA GLY A 51 27.88 6.62 0.14
C GLY A 51 28.79 7.52 0.98
N GLU A 52 29.22 7.00 2.13
CA GLU A 52 30.17 7.66 3.03
C GLU A 52 31.49 8.04 2.34
#